data_AF-A0A455BM00-F1
#
_entry.id   AF-A0A455BM00-F1
#
_cell.length_a   1.000
_cell.length_b   1.000
_cell.length_c   1.000
_cell.angle_alpha   90.00
_cell.angle_beta   90.00
_cell.angle_gamma   90.00
#
_symmetry.space_group_name_H-M   'P 1'
#
loop_
_entity.id
_entity.type
_entity.pdbx_description
1 polymer ?
#
loop_
_entity_poly.entity_id
_entity_poly.type
_entity_poly.pdbx_seq_one_letter_code
_entity_poly.pdbx_strand_id
1 'polypeptide(L)'
;MGLLSHILSTFRFDIKEVDLFTQVLGYAPTDYYPGLLKNMVLSLVSELRENHLNGFNTQRRMAPERVRSLSRVCVPLVTLPDFEPLVEALLTYHGHEPQEVLWPEFCDAVNEAFLLKKISLPTSAILCLWLRHLPSLENTMLHLFEKLISSERNFLRRIECFMKDSSLPAAACHPAIFRVVDEMFRYALLETDGALEVLAAIQVFTRCFVEALEKEDKQRCQENQRGKESFQQTALKQVDIQLKFAFKTYFPYASPSLVMVLLQHPKDIPQGLWHQALKHISEMLKEVVEDQTHGSYGGPFESWFLFVHFGGWADMVAEQLMTSEAEAEAPEALLWLLAFSCSPGAGHQQRAQTMVEVKAVLSCLMKLLRSPTLSARDLQAAAGEGGEGAPRPPACQQLIRRLLLNFLLWAPGGHAIAQEVITLMAQTDAIMHEIIGFLDQTLYRWDHLCVEAPRSRKLARELLAELRGQA
;
A
#
# COMPACT_ATOMS: atom_id res chain seq x y z
N MET A 1 42.98 3.83 6.86
CA MET A 1 42.39 2.48 6.67
C MET A 1 42.63 1.51 7.84
N GLY A 2 43.64 1.70 8.73
CA GLY A 2 43.81 0.85 9.92
C GLY A 2 42.94 1.22 11.15
N LEU A 3 42.58 2.50 11.31
CA LEU A 3 41.90 3.02 12.51
C LEU A 3 40.50 2.44 12.75
N LEU A 4 39.72 2.24 11.69
CA LEU A 4 38.36 1.71 11.81
C LEU A 4 38.33 0.18 11.80
N SER A 5 39.34 -0.47 11.20
CA SER A 5 39.57 -1.90 11.39
C SER A 5 39.96 -2.23 12.85
N HIS A 6 40.50 -1.26 13.60
CA HIS A 6 40.92 -1.40 15.00
C HIS A 6 39.81 -0.98 16.01
N ILE A 7 38.84 -0.17 15.58
CA ILE A 7 37.60 0.16 16.32
C ILE A 7 36.63 -1.02 16.37
N LEU A 8 36.72 -1.94 15.39
CA LEU A 8 35.83 -3.10 15.30
C LEU A 8 36.37 -4.33 16.01
N SER A 9 37.69 -4.42 16.23
CA SER A 9 38.27 -5.45 17.09
C SER A 9 38.13 -5.17 18.59
N THR A 10 37.67 -3.97 18.98
CA THR A 10 37.69 -3.46 20.37
C THR A 10 36.36 -3.55 21.12
N PHE A 11 35.31 -4.16 20.55
CA PHE A 11 34.11 -4.51 21.32
C PHE A 11 34.25 -5.83 22.11
N ARG A 12 35.31 -5.88 22.92
CA ARG A 12 35.26 -6.34 24.32
C ARG A 12 36.22 -5.44 25.07
N PHE A 13 35.65 -4.45 25.75
CA PHE A 13 36.35 -3.43 26.50
C PHE A 13 37.41 -4.02 27.44
N ASP A 14 38.65 -3.53 27.32
CA ASP A 14 39.60 -3.47 28.42
C ASP A 14 40.35 -2.12 28.38
N ILE A 15 40.43 -1.46 29.52
CA ILE A 15 40.60 0.00 29.69
C ILE A 15 42.00 0.52 29.30
N LYS A 16 42.97 -0.37 29.03
CA LYS A 16 44.37 -0.01 28.73
C LYS A 16 44.65 0.36 27.27
N GLU A 17 43.73 0.12 26.34
CA GLU A 17 43.94 0.38 24.89
C GLU A 17 43.28 1.67 24.38
N VAL A 18 42.44 2.33 25.19
CA VAL A 18 41.96 3.70 24.96
C VAL A 18 43.13 4.69 24.92
N ASP A 19 44.21 4.37 25.64
CA ASP A 19 45.43 5.17 25.71
C ASP A 19 46.22 5.30 24.41
N LEU A 20 46.15 4.29 23.55
CA LEU A 20 46.89 4.29 22.29
C LEU A 20 46.10 5.00 21.18
N PHE A 21 44.76 4.98 21.26
CA PHE A 21 43.84 5.61 20.32
C PHE A 21 43.94 7.14 20.33
N THR A 22 44.08 7.72 21.51
CA THR A 22 44.23 9.16 21.67
C THR A 22 45.60 9.59 21.14
N GLN A 23 46.67 8.81 21.37
CA GLN A 23 48.05 9.16 21.02
C GLN A 23 48.28 9.32 19.49
N VAL A 24 47.56 8.53 18.67
CA VAL A 24 47.65 8.57 17.19
C VAL A 24 46.93 9.78 16.58
N LEU A 25 45.94 10.34 17.28
CA LEU A 25 45.24 11.59 16.91
C LEU A 25 45.83 12.84 17.60
N GLY A 26 46.86 12.67 18.44
CA GLY A 26 47.51 13.75 19.21
C GLY A 26 46.83 14.08 20.55
N TYR A 27 45.94 13.22 21.05
CA TYR A 27 45.19 13.40 22.30
C TYR A 27 45.66 12.42 23.38
N ALA A 28 45.38 12.70 24.65
CA ALA A 28 45.75 11.85 25.78
C ALA A 28 44.60 10.90 26.20
N PRO A 29 44.91 9.76 26.82
CA PRO A 29 44.00 8.62 26.99
C PRO A 29 42.77 8.75 27.88
N THR A 30 42.78 9.75 28.75
CA THR A 30 42.02 9.68 30.01
C THR A 30 40.58 10.16 29.87
N ASP A 31 40.12 10.30 28.63
CA ASP A 31 39.07 11.23 28.25
C ASP A 31 38.26 10.66 27.08
N TYR A 32 37.58 9.53 27.30
CA TYR A 32 36.48 9.10 26.42
C TYR A 32 35.37 10.15 26.54
N TYR A 33 35.42 11.20 25.72
CA TYR A 33 34.38 12.22 25.66
C TYR A 33 33.40 11.91 24.54
N PRO A 34 32.13 11.59 24.86
CA PRO A 34 31.02 11.66 23.89
C PRO A 34 31.02 12.96 23.07
N GLY A 35 31.53 14.06 23.65
CA GLY A 35 31.73 15.33 22.94
C GLY A 35 32.74 15.27 21.80
N LEU A 36 33.85 14.54 21.93
CA LEU A 36 34.85 14.39 20.86
C LEU A 36 34.29 13.56 19.70
N LEU A 37 33.63 12.43 20.02
CA LEU A 37 32.97 11.58 19.03
C LEU A 37 31.91 12.37 18.26
N LYS A 38 31.05 13.10 18.97
CA LYS A 38 30.04 13.99 18.38
C LYS A 38 30.67 15.05 17.48
N ASN A 39 31.76 15.69 17.90
CA ASN A 39 32.46 16.68 17.07
C ASN A 39 33.06 16.06 15.80
N MET A 40 33.61 14.84 15.92
CA MET A 40 34.13 14.09 14.78
C MET A 40 33.03 13.76 13.77
N VAL A 41 31.89 13.24 14.24
CA VAL A 41 30.73 12.94 13.41
C VAL A 41 30.23 14.21 12.74
N LEU A 42 30.05 15.31 13.48
CA LEU A 42 29.61 16.59 12.93
C LEU A 42 30.59 17.14 11.90
N SER A 43 31.90 16.99 12.10
CA SER A 43 32.91 17.39 11.13
C SER A 43 32.81 16.60 9.83
N LEU A 44 32.62 15.28 9.92
CA LEU A 44 32.43 14.42 8.75
C LEU A 44 31.11 14.73 8.02
N VAL A 45 30.04 14.97 8.77
CA VAL A 45 28.75 15.40 8.24
C VAL A 45 28.88 16.75 7.51
N SER A 46 29.60 17.72 8.09
CA SER A 46 29.88 19.01 7.43
C SER A 46 30.62 18.81 6.13
N GLU A 47 31.64 17.95 6.11
CA GLU A 47 32.42 17.66 4.91
C GLU A 47 31.60 16.95 3.82
N LEU A 48 30.69 16.06 4.21
CA LEU A 48 29.74 15.42 3.28
C LEU A 48 28.68 16.42 2.77
N ARG A 49 28.23 17.37 3.61
CA ARG A 49 27.19 18.36 3.29
C ARG A 49 27.72 19.59 2.55
N GLU A 50 28.99 19.98 2.74
CA GLU A 50 29.65 21.08 2.01
C GLU A 50 29.62 20.87 0.48
N ASN A 51 29.43 19.61 0.03
CA ASN A 51 29.19 19.27 -1.37
C ASN A 51 27.90 19.87 -1.95
N HIS A 52 26.88 20.15 -1.12
CA HIS A 52 25.56 20.64 -1.57
C HIS A 52 25.42 22.16 -1.56
N LEU A 53 26.20 22.89 -0.77
CA LEU A 53 26.03 24.34 -0.57
C LEU A 53 26.79 25.20 -1.59
N ASN A 54 27.86 24.68 -2.21
CA ASN A 54 28.77 25.44 -3.06
C ASN A 54 28.97 24.81 -4.45
N GLY A 55 27.92 24.77 -5.27
CA GLY A 55 27.94 24.21 -6.64
C GLY A 55 29.06 24.68 -7.60
N PHE A 56 29.90 25.64 -7.18
CA PHE A 56 31.01 26.21 -7.94
C PHE A 56 32.42 25.87 -7.40
N ASN A 57 32.57 25.24 -6.22
CA ASN A 57 33.89 24.91 -5.65
C ASN A 57 34.17 23.40 -5.71
N THR A 58 34.93 22.96 -6.72
CA THR A 58 35.38 21.56 -6.88
C THR A 58 36.55 21.16 -5.96
N GLN A 59 37.18 22.13 -5.27
CA GLN A 59 38.42 21.90 -4.52
C GLN A 59 38.26 21.30 -3.12
N ARG A 60 37.04 21.18 -2.58
CA ARG A 60 36.80 20.74 -1.18
C ARG A 60 35.78 19.61 -1.07
N ARG A 61 35.64 18.79 -2.11
CA ARG A 61 34.75 17.63 -2.10
C ARG A 61 35.45 16.41 -1.53
N MET A 62 34.74 15.63 -0.73
CA MET A 62 35.25 14.34 -0.28
C MET A 62 35.38 13.41 -1.49
N ALA A 63 36.57 12.87 -1.72
CA ALA A 63 36.82 11.95 -2.82
C ALA A 63 35.90 10.71 -2.71
N PRO A 64 35.35 10.18 -3.82
CA PRO A 64 34.43 9.04 -3.79
C PRO A 64 35.05 7.80 -3.14
N GLU A 65 36.36 7.56 -3.26
CA GLU A 65 37.04 6.45 -2.57
C GLU A 65 37.00 6.62 -1.04
N ARG A 66 37.05 7.87 -0.57
CA ARG A 66 36.95 8.19 0.86
C ARG A 66 35.52 8.04 1.35
N VAL A 67 34.51 8.43 0.57
CA VAL A 67 33.09 8.18 0.89
C VAL A 67 32.79 6.67 0.94
N ARG A 68 33.32 5.90 -0.03
CA ARG A 68 33.21 4.43 -0.04
C ARG A 68 33.88 3.81 1.18
N SER A 69 35.08 4.27 1.53
CA SER A 69 35.80 3.79 2.72
C SER A 69 35.05 4.13 4.00
N LEU A 70 34.47 5.32 4.08
CA LEU A 70 33.69 5.79 5.23
C LEU A 70 32.40 5.00 5.42
N SER A 71 31.65 4.72 4.35
CA SER A 71 30.44 3.89 4.41
C SER A 71 30.74 2.45 4.85
N ARG A 72 31.76 1.81 4.27
CA ARG A 72 32.21 0.46 4.69
C ARG A 72 32.51 0.37 6.18
N VAL A 73 33.13 1.42 6.69
CA VAL A 73 33.52 1.54 8.08
C VAL A 73 32.31 1.72 9.01
N CYS A 74 31.26 2.38 8.53
CA CYS A 74 30.08 2.68 9.32
C CYS A 74 29.15 1.47 9.47
N VAL A 75 29.32 0.39 8.68
CA VAL A 75 28.47 -0.82 8.70
C VAL A 75 28.11 -1.32 10.12
N PRO A 76 29.06 -1.58 11.02
CA PRO A 76 28.76 -2.03 12.40
C PRO A 76 28.35 -0.90 13.36
N LEU A 77 28.40 0.36 12.92
CA LEU A 77 28.11 1.54 13.73
C LEU A 77 26.70 2.10 13.45
N VAL A 78 25.99 1.56 12.45
CA VAL A 78 24.70 2.09 11.98
C VAL A 78 23.63 2.20 13.06
N THR A 79 23.66 1.34 14.09
CA THR A 79 22.67 1.37 15.19
C THR A 79 23.05 2.29 16.34
N LEU A 80 24.20 2.96 16.29
CA LEU A 80 24.64 3.87 17.35
C LEU A 80 23.99 5.25 17.15
N PRO A 81 23.27 5.79 18.15
CA PRO A 81 22.59 7.09 18.02
C PRO A 81 23.52 8.24 17.63
N ASP A 82 24.76 8.25 18.15
CA ASP A 82 25.75 9.27 17.83
C ASP A 82 26.17 9.28 16.35
N PHE A 83 25.98 8.16 15.64
CA PHE A 83 26.31 8.01 14.22
C PHE A 83 25.12 8.22 13.28
N GLU A 84 23.89 8.31 13.79
CA GLU A 84 22.68 8.54 12.97
C GLU A 84 22.81 9.74 12.02
N PRO A 85 23.35 10.91 12.44
CA PRO A 85 23.55 12.04 11.52
C PRO A 85 24.54 11.75 10.38
N LEU A 86 25.54 10.89 10.64
CA LEU A 86 26.51 10.46 9.63
C LEU A 86 25.89 9.48 8.65
N VAL A 87 25.07 8.53 9.14
CA VAL A 87 24.31 7.60 8.31
C VAL A 87 23.38 8.39 7.38
N GLU A 88 22.63 9.35 7.91
CA GLU A 88 21.78 10.24 7.12
C GLU A 88 22.60 10.97 6.04
N ALA A 89 23.71 11.61 6.42
CA ALA A 89 24.56 12.37 5.50
C ALA A 89 25.17 11.49 4.39
N LEU A 90 25.53 10.23 4.70
CA LEU A 90 26.02 9.27 3.71
C LEU A 90 24.93 8.86 2.72
N LEU A 91 23.71 8.59 3.21
CA LEU A 91 22.58 8.21 2.34
C LEU A 91 22.18 9.35 1.40
N THR A 92 22.16 10.59 1.90
CA THR A 92 21.80 11.78 1.11
C THR A 92 22.96 12.34 0.28
N TYR A 93 24.16 11.75 0.36
CA TYR A 93 25.31 12.18 -0.42
C TYR A 93 25.06 11.96 -1.91
N HIS A 94 25.15 13.03 -2.72
CA HIS A 94 25.05 12.97 -4.16
C HIS A 94 26.41 13.30 -4.81
N GLY A 95 27.09 12.26 -5.25
CA GLY A 95 28.30 12.36 -6.06
C GLY A 95 28.00 12.71 -7.53
N HIS A 96 29.04 12.98 -8.31
CA HIS A 96 28.94 13.14 -9.79
C HIS A 96 29.27 11.84 -10.51
N GLU A 97 29.57 10.79 -9.76
CA GLU A 97 29.98 9.49 -10.26
C GLU A 97 28.76 8.76 -10.87
N PRO A 98 28.94 8.10 -12.03
CA PRO A 98 27.86 7.33 -12.66
C PRO A 98 27.56 6.01 -11.93
N GLN A 99 28.38 5.61 -10.96
CA GLN A 99 28.27 4.35 -10.22
C GLN A 99 28.00 4.62 -8.74
N GLU A 100 27.38 3.65 -8.07
CA GLU A 100 27.11 3.74 -6.64
C GLU A 100 28.41 3.78 -5.82
N VAL A 101 28.57 4.87 -5.08
CA VAL A 101 29.77 5.17 -4.29
C VAL A 101 29.75 4.44 -2.95
N LEU A 102 28.57 4.31 -2.33
CA LEU A 102 28.42 3.65 -1.03
C LEU A 102 28.74 2.15 -1.12
N TRP A 103 29.20 1.63 0.00
CA TRP A 103 29.43 0.21 0.17
C TRP A 103 28.09 -0.54 0.25
N PRO A 104 27.84 -1.60 -0.54
CA PRO A 104 26.54 -2.29 -0.55
C PRO A 104 26.11 -2.80 0.84
N GLU A 105 27.03 -3.40 1.59
CA GLU A 105 26.77 -3.96 2.91
C GLU A 105 26.46 -2.86 3.95
N PHE A 106 26.82 -1.59 3.67
CA PHE A 106 26.34 -0.47 4.46
C PHE A 106 24.86 -0.20 4.21
N CYS A 107 24.42 -0.19 2.95
CA CYS A 107 23.00 -0.06 2.61
C CYS A 107 22.18 -1.21 3.20
N ASP A 108 22.67 -2.45 3.13
CA ASP A 108 22.03 -3.61 3.75
C ASP A 108 21.91 -3.44 5.27
N ALA A 109 23.00 -3.10 5.95
CA ALA A 109 23.00 -2.92 7.40
C ALA A 109 22.07 -1.79 7.86
N VAL A 110 22.01 -0.68 7.11
CA VAL A 110 21.08 0.41 7.40
C VAL A 110 19.64 -0.02 7.17
N ASN A 111 19.34 -0.74 6.08
CA ASN A 111 17.98 -1.24 5.81
C ASN A 111 17.51 -2.21 6.90
N GLU A 112 18.37 -3.16 7.30
CA GLU A 112 18.08 -4.09 8.40
C GLU A 112 17.85 -3.35 9.72
N ALA A 113 18.71 -2.39 10.06
CA ALA A 113 18.53 -1.57 11.25
C ALA A 113 17.20 -0.78 11.22
N PHE A 114 16.82 -0.28 10.04
CA PHE A 114 15.56 0.43 9.84
C PHE A 114 14.34 -0.50 9.99
N LEU A 115 14.35 -1.67 9.36
CA LEU A 115 13.28 -2.67 9.45
C LEU A 115 13.08 -3.14 10.89
N LEU A 116 14.18 -3.34 11.63
CA LEU A 116 14.19 -3.71 13.05
C LEU A 116 13.93 -2.52 14.00
N LYS A 117 13.64 -1.32 13.48
CA LYS A 117 13.38 -0.08 14.26
C LYS A 117 14.51 0.27 15.24
N LYS A 118 15.76 -0.06 14.89
CA LYS A 118 16.98 0.26 15.67
C LYS A 118 17.57 1.63 15.32
N ILE A 119 17.13 2.23 14.21
CA ILE A 119 17.51 3.57 13.75
C ILE A 119 16.25 4.32 13.32
N SER A 120 16.23 5.64 13.52
CA SER A 120 15.15 6.50 13.04
C SER A 120 15.69 7.41 11.93
N LEU A 121 15.32 7.15 10.69
CA LEU A 121 15.78 7.94 9.55
C LEU A 121 14.66 8.84 9.01
N PRO A 122 14.98 10.07 8.54
CA PRO A 122 14.01 10.90 7.84
C PRO A 122 13.62 10.26 6.50
N THR A 123 12.42 10.58 6.00
CA THR A 123 11.89 10.05 4.73
C THR A 123 12.85 10.29 3.56
N SER A 124 13.55 11.41 3.53
CA SER A 124 14.55 11.72 2.49
C SER A 124 15.71 10.72 2.48
N ALA A 125 16.22 10.32 3.64
CA ALA A 125 17.31 9.34 3.74
C ALA A 125 16.84 7.94 3.32
N ILE A 126 15.63 7.54 3.71
CA ILE A 126 15.01 6.27 3.29
C ILE A 126 14.80 6.24 1.78
N LEU A 127 14.28 7.34 1.22
CA LEU A 127 14.11 7.49 -0.23
C LEU A 127 15.47 7.37 -0.96
N CYS A 128 16.51 8.05 -0.47
CA CYS A 128 17.85 7.95 -1.05
C CYS A 128 18.40 6.52 -0.95
N LEU A 129 18.22 5.82 0.16
CA LEU A 129 18.62 4.42 0.32
C LEU A 129 18.00 3.55 -0.78
N TRP A 130 16.68 3.62 -0.97
CA TRP A 130 15.98 2.78 -1.92
C TRP A 130 16.19 3.16 -3.39
N LEU A 131 16.41 4.44 -3.69
CA LEU A 131 16.77 4.86 -5.06
C LEU A 131 18.16 4.40 -5.49
N ARG A 132 19.06 4.22 -4.52
CA ARG A 132 20.46 3.87 -4.74
C ARG A 132 20.72 2.37 -4.62
N HIS A 133 19.93 1.68 -3.81
CA HIS A 133 20.11 0.28 -3.48
C HIS A 133 18.79 -0.49 -3.58
N LEU A 134 18.51 -1.01 -4.78
CA LEU A 134 17.31 -1.79 -5.07
C LEU A 134 17.09 -2.97 -4.10
N PRO A 135 18.12 -3.76 -3.71
CA PRO A 135 17.91 -4.87 -2.77
C PRO A 135 17.33 -4.44 -1.42
N SER A 136 17.60 -3.20 -0.96
CA SER A 136 16.99 -2.68 0.27
C SER A 136 15.48 -2.45 0.13
N LEU A 137 15.02 -1.99 -1.04
CA LEU A 137 13.60 -1.83 -1.33
C LEU A 137 12.91 -3.19 -1.45
N GLU A 138 13.53 -4.13 -2.18
CA GLU A 138 13.02 -5.50 -2.33
C GLU A 138 12.90 -6.19 -0.96
N ASN A 139 13.91 -6.08 -0.12
CA ASN A 139 13.89 -6.65 1.23
C ASN A 139 12.80 -6.00 2.11
N THR A 140 12.57 -4.70 1.97
CA THR A 140 11.45 -4.02 2.66
C THR A 140 10.09 -4.58 2.24
N MET A 141 9.90 -4.83 0.94
CA MET A 141 8.69 -5.44 0.39
C MET A 141 8.53 -6.90 0.83
N LEU A 142 9.60 -7.68 0.83
CA LEU A 142 9.58 -9.06 1.34
C LEU A 142 9.20 -9.12 2.83
N HIS A 143 9.77 -8.23 3.64
CA HIS A 143 9.43 -8.13 5.05
C HIS A 143 7.95 -7.71 5.28
N LEU A 144 7.41 -6.85 4.41
CA LEU A 144 5.98 -6.53 4.40
C LEU A 144 5.15 -7.77 4.08
N PHE A 145 5.48 -8.53 3.03
CA PHE A 145 4.77 -9.76 2.68
C PHE A 145 4.85 -10.80 3.81
N GLU A 146 6.01 -10.98 4.44
CA GLU A 146 6.18 -11.86 5.58
C GLU A 146 5.25 -11.47 6.75
N LYS A 147 5.14 -10.17 7.04
CA LYS A 147 4.19 -9.64 8.05
C LYS A 147 2.74 -9.86 7.68
N LEU A 148 2.39 -9.76 6.39
CA LEU A 148 1.03 -10.02 5.90
C LEU A 148 0.67 -11.50 6.02
N ILE A 149 1.59 -12.40 5.68
CA ILE A 149 1.41 -13.86 5.75
C ILE A 149 1.39 -14.36 7.20
N SER A 150 2.25 -13.80 8.06
CA SER A 150 2.38 -14.24 9.46
C SER A 150 1.31 -13.67 10.39
N SER A 151 0.51 -12.70 9.92
CA SER A 151 -0.63 -12.19 10.68
C SER A 151 -1.77 -13.20 10.62
N GLU A 152 -2.46 -13.41 11.75
CA GLU A 152 -3.85 -13.91 11.73
C GLU A 152 -4.63 -13.15 10.65
N ARG A 153 -5.32 -13.89 9.78
CA ARG A 153 -5.79 -13.42 8.47
C ARG A 153 -6.43 -12.02 8.53
N ASN A 154 -5.69 -11.07 7.96
CA ASN A 154 -6.05 -9.76 7.38
C ASN A 154 -7.24 -8.97 7.94
N PHE A 155 -7.05 -8.37 9.12
CA PHE A 155 -7.77 -7.15 9.45
C PHE A 155 -7.19 -5.96 8.66
N LEU A 156 -7.97 -5.31 7.78
CA LEU A 156 -7.50 -4.19 6.95
C LEU A 156 -6.79 -3.08 7.74
N ARG A 157 -7.20 -2.80 8.99
CA ARG A 157 -6.50 -1.81 9.83
C ARG A 157 -5.09 -2.25 10.20
N ARG A 158 -4.84 -3.55 10.33
CA ARG A 158 -3.49 -4.08 10.62
C ARG A 158 -2.59 -3.95 9.40
N ILE A 159 -3.12 -4.27 8.20
CA ILE A 159 -2.43 -4.02 6.93
C ILE A 159 -2.10 -2.53 6.82
N GLU A 160 -3.05 -1.65 7.14
CA GLU A 160 -2.84 -0.21 7.16
C GLU A 160 -1.73 0.22 8.13
N CYS A 161 -1.68 -0.35 9.34
CA CYS A 161 -0.58 -0.11 10.27
C CYS A 161 0.76 -0.54 9.65
N PHE A 162 0.86 -1.76 9.11
CA PHE A 162 2.09 -2.24 8.48
C PHE A 162 2.54 -1.35 7.30
N MET A 163 1.60 -0.90 6.47
CA MET A 163 1.88 0.02 5.36
C MET A 163 2.38 1.36 5.85
N LYS A 164 1.71 1.97 6.84
CA LYS A 164 2.14 3.26 7.41
C LYS A 164 3.50 3.15 8.10
N ASP A 165 3.75 2.06 8.81
CA ASP A 165 5.02 1.82 9.52
C ASP A 165 6.20 1.53 8.59
N SER A 166 5.93 1.10 7.35
CA SER A 166 6.95 0.75 6.35
C SER A 166 7.63 1.94 5.69
N SER A 167 7.04 3.15 5.73
CA SER A 167 7.42 4.32 4.90
C SER A 167 7.28 4.15 3.39
N LEU A 168 6.85 2.98 2.89
CA LEU A 168 6.66 2.72 1.45
C LEU A 168 5.70 3.71 0.78
N PRO A 169 4.50 4.03 1.33
CA PRO A 169 3.58 4.93 0.64
C PRO A 169 4.15 6.34 0.44
N ALA A 170 4.93 6.84 1.40
CA ALA A 170 5.57 8.15 1.31
C ALA A 170 6.73 8.16 0.31
N ALA A 171 7.60 7.14 0.33
CA ALA A 171 8.69 7.05 -0.64
C ALA A 171 8.19 6.79 -2.06
N ALA A 172 7.06 6.10 -2.22
CA ALA A 172 6.42 5.84 -3.50
C ALA A 172 5.85 7.12 -4.15
N CYS A 173 5.79 8.26 -3.46
CA CYS A 173 5.61 9.55 -4.12
C CYS A 173 6.70 9.80 -5.19
N HIS A 174 7.86 9.14 -5.08
CA HIS A 174 8.82 9.03 -6.17
C HIS A 174 8.46 7.87 -7.15
N PRO A 175 8.23 8.14 -8.46
CA PRO A 175 7.74 7.13 -9.40
C PRO A 175 8.64 5.92 -9.59
N ALA A 176 9.97 6.07 -9.48
CA ALA A 176 10.88 4.92 -9.56
C ALA A 176 10.61 3.91 -8.43
N ILE A 177 10.33 4.39 -7.22
CA ILE A 177 9.98 3.55 -6.08
C ILE A 177 8.59 2.95 -6.28
N PHE A 178 7.61 3.79 -6.67
CA PHE A 178 6.26 3.31 -6.97
C PHE A 178 6.27 2.15 -7.96
N ARG A 179 7.00 2.29 -9.08
CA ARG A 179 7.04 1.25 -10.11
C ARG A 179 7.61 -0.07 -9.61
N VAL A 180 8.65 -0.05 -8.79
CA VAL A 180 9.19 -1.29 -8.21
C VAL A 180 8.18 -1.91 -7.24
N VAL A 181 7.57 -1.10 -6.37
CA VAL A 181 6.55 -1.57 -5.42
C VAL A 181 5.33 -2.15 -6.14
N ASP A 182 4.84 -1.46 -7.17
CA ASP A 182 3.75 -1.88 -8.05
C ASP A 182 4.06 -3.21 -8.74
N GLU A 183 5.28 -3.36 -9.27
CA GLU A 183 5.74 -4.60 -9.91
C GLU A 183 5.83 -5.76 -8.91
N MET A 184 6.35 -5.52 -7.71
CA MET A 184 6.41 -6.56 -6.68
C MET A 184 5.02 -7.01 -6.22
N PHE A 185 4.06 -6.09 -6.13
CA PHE A 185 2.66 -6.47 -5.91
C PHE A 185 2.07 -7.25 -7.08
N ARG A 186 2.37 -6.86 -8.33
CA ARG A 186 1.96 -7.60 -9.53
C ARG A 186 2.47 -9.04 -9.48
N TYR A 187 3.76 -9.23 -9.17
CA TYR A 187 4.34 -10.58 -9.02
C TYR A 187 3.69 -11.36 -7.88
N ALA A 188 3.56 -10.78 -6.69
CA ALA A 188 2.92 -11.44 -5.56
C ALA A 188 1.47 -11.87 -5.89
N LEU A 189 0.74 -11.04 -6.62
CA LEU A 189 -0.64 -11.32 -7.01
C LEU A 189 -0.75 -12.47 -8.00
N LEU A 190 0.15 -12.52 -8.99
CA LEU A 190 0.21 -13.61 -9.98
C LEU A 190 0.65 -14.93 -9.34
N GLU A 191 1.67 -14.90 -8.48
CA GLU A 191 2.19 -16.09 -7.79
C GLU A 191 1.19 -16.68 -6.78
N THR A 192 0.31 -15.84 -6.23
CA THR A 192 -0.72 -16.26 -5.26
C THR A 192 -2.09 -16.53 -5.89
N ASP A 193 -2.19 -16.50 -7.22
CA ASP A 193 -3.46 -16.66 -7.97
C ASP A 193 -4.58 -15.74 -7.44
N GLY A 194 -4.22 -14.49 -7.11
CA GLY A 194 -5.19 -13.50 -6.64
C GLY A 194 -5.56 -13.57 -5.15
N ALA A 195 -4.64 -13.95 -4.27
CA ALA A 195 -4.92 -14.00 -2.83
C ALA A 195 -5.50 -12.67 -2.30
N LEU A 196 -6.52 -12.78 -1.46
CA LEU A 196 -7.25 -11.63 -0.91
C LEU A 196 -6.34 -10.73 -0.05
N GLU A 197 -5.38 -11.35 0.64
CA GLU A 197 -4.31 -10.71 1.41
C GLU A 197 -3.56 -9.67 0.57
N VAL A 198 -3.17 -10.07 -0.64
CA VAL A 198 -2.35 -9.28 -1.56
C VAL A 198 -3.20 -8.18 -2.19
N LEU A 199 -4.43 -8.51 -2.61
CA LEU A 199 -5.39 -7.53 -3.11
C LEU A 199 -5.67 -6.43 -2.08
N ALA A 200 -5.90 -6.81 -0.82
CA ALA A 200 -6.10 -5.89 0.28
C ALA A 200 -4.86 -5.00 0.51
N ALA A 201 -3.65 -5.60 0.49
CA ALA A 201 -2.41 -4.85 0.61
C ALA A 201 -2.24 -3.81 -0.51
N ILE A 202 -2.52 -4.17 -1.76
CA ILE A 202 -2.49 -3.25 -2.92
C ILE A 202 -3.44 -2.07 -2.70
N GLN A 203 -4.68 -2.33 -2.30
CA GLN A 203 -5.70 -1.30 -2.06
C GLN A 203 -5.29 -0.36 -0.93
N VAL A 204 -4.82 -0.91 0.19
CA VAL A 204 -4.37 -0.13 1.35
C VAL A 204 -3.13 0.70 0.99
N PHE A 205 -2.16 0.11 0.29
CA PHE A 205 -0.98 0.81 -0.21
C PHE A 205 -1.38 1.99 -1.10
N THR A 206 -2.20 1.75 -2.12
CA THR A 206 -2.63 2.77 -3.09
C THR A 206 -3.30 3.94 -2.38
N ARG A 207 -4.20 3.66 -1.45
CA ARG A 207 -4.87 4.70 -0.68
C ARG A 207 -3.88 5.50 0.18
N CYS A 208 -2.98 4.83 0.91
CA CYS A 208 -1.96 5.52 1.71
C CYS A 208 -1.02 6.36 0.83
N PHE A 209 -0.72 5.89 -0.38
CA PHE A 209 0.09 6.59 -1.37
C PHE A 209 -0.62 7.85 -1.89
N VAL A 210 -1.90 7.76 -2.23
CA VAL A 210 -2.71 8.92 -2.66
C VAL A 210 -2.81 9.95 -1.51
N GLU A 211 -3.05 9.50 -0.28
CA GLU A 211 -3.04 10.37 0.90
C GLU A 211 -1.68 11.07 1.11
N ALA A 212 -0.56 10.37 0.88
CA ALA A 212 0.77 10.95 0.97
C ALA A 212 0.99 12.01 -0.13
N LEU A 213 0.59 11.71 -1.36
CA LEU A 213 0.70 12.63 -2.50
C LEU A 213 -0.12 13.91 -2.27
N GLU A 214 -1.33 13.79 -1.71
CA GLU A 214 -2.14 14.96 -1.36
C GLU A 214 -1.52 15.81 -0.24
N LYS A 215 -0.91 15.17 0.76
CA LYS A 215 -0.26 15.89 1.88
C LYS A 215 0.92 16.69 1.37
N GLU A 216 1.75 16.13 0.49
CA GLU A 216 2.84 16.86 -0.16
C GLU A 216 2.32 18.07 -0.95
N ASP A 217 1.23 17.91 -1.69
CA ASP A 217 0.63 19.01 -2.46
C ASP A 217 0.04 20.11 -1.55
N LYS A 218 -0.58 19.75 -0.42
CA LYS A 218 -1.12 20.70 0.58
C LYS A 218 0.00 21.46 1.31
N GLN A 219 1.03 20.75 1.76
CA GLN A 219 2.19 21.35 2.44
C GLN A 219 2.90 22.37 1.53
N ARG A 220 3.06 22.04 0.24
CA ARG A 220 3.60 22.97 -0.76
C ARG A 220 2.74 24.23 -0.92
N CYS A 221 1.42 24.09 -1.03
CA CYS A 221 0.52 25.25 -1.17
C CYS A 221 0.67 26.22 0.01
N GLN A 222 0.82 25.70 1.23
CA GLN A 222 1.02 26.50 2.44
C GLN A 222 2.40 27.17 2.48
N GLU A 223 3.45 26.48 2.06
CA GLU A 223 4.81 27.06 1.98
C GLU A 223 4.92 28.15 0.92
N ASN A 224 4.29 27.96 -0.25
CA ASN A 224 4.25 28.97 -1.31
C ASN A 224 3.45 30.21 -0.92
N GLN A 225 2.45 30.07 -0.04
CA GLN A 225 1.72 31.21 0.53
C GLN A 225 2.57 31.93 1.59
N ARG A 226 3.23 31.20 2.48
CA ARG A 226 4.12 31.78 3.51
C ARG A 226 5.35 32.47 2.92
N GLY A 227 5.92 31.93 1.83
CA GLY A 227 7.06 32.51 1.12
C GLY A 227 6.75 33.81 0.35
N LYS A 228 5.47 34.13 0.10
CA LYS A 228 5.06 35.41 -0.49
C LYS A 228 4.95 36.55 0.53
N GLU A 229 4.87 36.24 1.83
CA GLU A 229 4.79 37.24 2.90
C GLU A 229 6.16 37.60 3.50
N SER A 230 7.23 36.88 3.14
CA SER A 230 8.60 37.16 3.60
C SER A 230 9.56 37.38 2.43
N PHE A 231 9.55 38.57 1.83
CA PHE A 231 10.71 39.05 1.09
C PHE A 231 11.84 39.31 2.09
N GLN A 232 13.01 38.73 1.81
CA GLN A 232 14.23 38.72 2.64
C GLN A 232 14.22 37.78 3.86
N GLN A 233 14.31 36.46 3.60
CA GLN A 233 15.33 35.68 4.30
C GLN A 233 15.88 34.54 3.44
N THR A 234 17.20 34.48 3.50
CA THR A 234 18.15 33.91 2.55
C THR A 234 18.27 32.39 2.72
N ALA A 235 18.25 31.68 1.58
CA ALA A 235 18.89 30.39 1.30
C ALA A 235 19.27 29.48 2.50
N LEU A 236 18.30 28.79 3.11
CA LEU A 236 18.55 27.67 4.05
C LEU A 236 17.39 26.64 4.08
N LYS A 237 16.73 26.42 2.93
CA LYS A 237 15.74 25.34 2.76
C LYS A 237 15.90 24.72 1.39
N GLN A 238 16.72 23.68 1.25
CA GLN A 238 16.64 22.77 0.10
C GLN A 238 17.43 21.48 0.31
N VAL A 239 16.78 20.52 0.99
CA VAL A 239 16.80 19.09 0.63
C VAL A 239 15.37 18.58 0.87
N ASP A 240 14.38 19.23 0.24
CA ASP A 240 13.13 18.56 -0.04
C ASP A 240 13.22 18.12 -1.49
N ILE A 241 13.20 16.81 -1.73
CA ILE A 241 13.04 16.25 -3.07
C ILE A 241 11.58 16.54 -3.47
N GLN A 242 11.30 17.80 -3.84
CA GLN A 242 9.98 18.26 -4.26
C GLN A 242 9.79 17.91 -5.73
N LEU A 243 9.28 16.71 -6.02
CA LEU A 243 8.96 16.31 -7.37
C LEU A 243 7.45 16.09 -7.50
N LYS A 244 6.75 16.98 -8.22
CA LYS A 244 5.38 16.72 -8.66
C LYS A 244 5.44 15.94 -9.96
N PHE A 245 4.98 14.69 -9.92
CA PHE A 245 4.84 13.88 -11.11
C PHE A 245 3.38 13.82 -11.57
N ALA A 246 3.18 13.68 -12.87
CA ALA A 246 1.85 13.45 -13.40
C ALA A 246 1.39 12.03 -13.04
N PHE A 247 0.08 11.83 -12.84
CA PHE A 247 -0.45 10.50 -12.50
C PHE A 247 -0.11 9.41 -13.52
N LYS A 248 0.01 9.78 -14.81
CA LYS A 248 0.49 8.89 -15.87
C LYS A 248 1.89 8.31 -15.63
N THR A 249 2.69 8.94 -14.77
CA THR A 249 4.05 8.47 -14.43
C THR A 249 3.99 7.29 -13.46
N TYR A 250 2.94 7.20 -12.64
CA TYR A 250 2.71 6.08 -11.73
C TYR A 250 1.97 4.93 -12.45
N PHE A 251 0.99 5.26 -13.31
CA PHE A 251 0.22 4.27 -14.09
C PHE A 251 0.46 4.45 -15.60
N PRO A 252 1.62 4.03 -16.14
CA PRO A 252 2.01 4.30 -17.52
C PRO A 252 1.19 3.53 -18.57
N TYR A 253 0.57 2.42 -18.17
CA TYR A 253 -0.27 1.59 -19.05
C TYR A 253 -1.76 1.95 -18.98
N ALA A 254 -2.14 2.91 -18.14
CA ALA A 254 -3.54 3.27 -17.95
C ALA A 254 -3.95 4.48 -18.80
N SER A 255 -5.20 4.49 -19.26
CA SER A 255 -5.78 5.69 -19.84
C SER A 255 -5.83 6.83 -18.80
N PRO A 256 -5.32 8.04 -19.10
CA PRO A 256 -5.35 9.15 -18.16
C PRO A 256 -6.75 9.53 -17.69
N SER A 257 -7.78 9.40 -18.54
CA SER A 257 -9.17 9.68 -18.15
C SER A 257 -9.68 8.68 -17.12
N LEU A 258 -9.40 7.39 -17.32
CA LEU A 258 -9.78 6.33 -16.41
C LEU A 258 -9.12 6.51 -15.04
N VAL A 259 -7.81 6.81 -15.01
CA VAL A 259 -7.08 7.09 -13.76
C VAL A 259 -7.70 8.26 -13.01
N MET A 260 -8.03 9.36 -13.72
CA MET A 260 -8.64 10.53 -13.11
C MET A 260 -9.99 10.25 -12.46
N VAL A 261 -10.81 9.39 -13.07
CA VAL A 261 -12.10 8.99 -12.50
C VAL A 261 -11.91 8.06 -11.29
N LEU A 262 -11.00 7.09 -11.39
CA LEU A 262 -10.74 6.13 -10.30
C LEU A 262 -10.11 6.79 -9.06
N LEU A 263 -9.32 7.86 -9.25
CA LEU A 263 -8.74 8.67 -8.19
C LEU A 263 -9.79 9.47 -7.39
N GLN A 264 -10.98 9.70 -7.93
CA GLN A 264 -12.03 10.41 -7.18
C GLN A 264 -12.39 9.57 -5.95
N HIS A 265 -12.24 10.15 -4.75
CA HIS A 265 -12.63 9.43 -3.56
C HIS A 265 -14.16 9.32 -3.56
N PRO A 266 -14.75 8.12 -3.36
CA PRO A 266 -16.21 8.01 -3.39
C PRO A 266 -16.93 8.85 -2.31
N LYS A 267 -16.21 9.30 -1.27
CA LYS A 267 -16.70 10.26 -0.27
C LYS A 267 -17.02 11.63 -0.85
N ASP A 268 -16.28 12.05 -1.86
CA ASP A 268 -16.41 13.37 -2.48
C ASP A 268 -17.57 13.41 -3.46
N ILE A 269 -18.16 12.25 -3.76
CA ILE A 269 -19.31 12.10 -4.65
C ILE A 269 -20.56 11.94 -3.78
N PRO A 270 -21.60 12.77 -3.98
CA PRO A 270 -22.89 12.57 -3.33
C PRO A 270 -23.42 11.15 -3.57
N GLN A 271 -23.95 10.50 -2.54
CA GLN A 271 -24.44 9.11 -2.62
C GLN A 271 -25.40 8.85 -3.79
N GLY A 272 -26.29 9.80 -4.10
CA GLY A 272 -27.22 9.69 -5.23
C GLY A 272 -26.56 9.63 -6.62
N LEU A 273 -25.28 9.98 -6.73
CA LEU A 273 -24.51 9.97 -7.97
C LEU A 273 -23.57 8.76 -8.10
N TRP A 274 -23.44 7.94 -7.05
CA TRP A 274 -22.56 6.77 -7.06
C TRP A 274 -22.90 5.79 -8.17
N HIS A 275 -24.19 5.57 -8.42
CA HIS A 275 -24.65 4.72 -9.50
C HIS A 275 -24.17 5.19 -10.88
N GLN A 276 -24.29 6.49 -11.15
CA GLN A 276 -23.85 7.09 -12.41
C GLN A 276 -22.32 7.02 -12.56
N ALA A 277 -21.58 7.26 -11.48
CA ALA A 277 -20.13 7.15 -11.49
C ALA A 277 -19.66 5.72 -11.81
N LEU A 278 -20.25 4.71 -11.17
CA LEU A 278 -19.94 3.30 -11.42
C LEU A 278 -20.30 2.88 -12.85
N LYS A 279 -21.43 3.35 -13.38
CA LYS A 279 -21.81 3.12 -14.78
C LYS A 279 -20.76 3.70 -15.73
N HIS A 280 -20.32 4.93 -15.50
CA HIS A 280 -19.30 5.58 -16.30
C HIS A 280 -17.95 4.84 -16.25
N ILE A 281 -17.52 4.39 -15.06
CA ILE A 281 -16.32 3.56 -14.89
C ILE A 281 -16.44 2.25 -15.69
N SER A 282 -17.60 1.59 -15.63
CA SER A 282 -17.84 0.37 -16.41
C SER A 282 -17.76 0.60 -17.91
N GLU A 283 -18.32 1.70 -18.42
CA GLU A 283 -18.29 2.02 -19.85
C GLU A 283 -16.87 2.24 -20.34
N MET A 284 -16.06 3.03 -19.60
CA MET A 284 -14.65 3.25 -19.95
C MET A 284 -13.83 1.97 -19.89
N LEU A 285 -14.03 1.12 -18.88
CA LEU A 285 -13.33 -0.16 -18.78
C LEU A 285 -13.73 -1.12 -19.89
N LYS A 286 -15.02 -1.17 -20.27
CA LYS A 286 -15.51 -1.96 -21.41
C LYS A 286 -14.86 -1.52 -22.70
N GLU A 287 -14.83 -0.22 -22.98
CA GLU A 287 -14.19 0.34 -24.18
C GLU A 287 -12.72 -0.10 -24.26
N VAL A 288 -11.97 0.02 -23.15
CA VAL A 288 -10.54 -0.37 -23.14
C VAL A 288 -10.32 -1.89 -23.29
N VAL A 289 -11.21 -2.71 -22.73
CA VAL A 289 -11.05 -4.17 -22.65
C VAL A 289 -11.63 -4.89 -23.88
N GLU A 290 -12.72 -4.38 -24.44
CA GLU A 290 -13.51 -5.03 -25.50
C GLU A 290 -13.23 -4.41 -26.88
N ASP A 291 -13.02 -3.09 -26.99
CA ASP A 291 -12.65 -2.44 -28.26
C ASP A 291 -11.14 -2.52 -28.49
N GLN A 292 -10.68 -3.62 -29.07
CA GLN A 292 -9.29 -3.82 -29.48
C GLN A 292 -8.90 -3.04 -30.75
N THR A 293 -9.41 -1.81 -30.94
CA THR A 293 -8.95 -0.95 -32.03
C THR A 293 -7.52 -0.48 -31.75
N HIS A 294 -6.55 -1.20 -32.32
CA HIS A 294 -5.15 -0.82 -32.58
C HIS A 294 -4.61 0.36 -31.75
N GLY A 295 -4.15 0.09 -30.52
CA GLY A 295 -3.42 1.08 -29.72
C GLY A 295 -3.58 1.04 -28.20
N SER A 296 -4.41 0.13 -27.66
CA SER A 296 -4.62 0.01 -26.21
C SER A 296 -3.31 -0.31 -25.48
N TYR A 297 -2.88 0.60 -24.60
CA TYR A 297 -1.72 0.42 -23.74
C TYR A 297 -2.12 -0.59 -22.64
N GLY A 298 -1.49 -1.77 -22.59
CA GLY A 298 -1.57 -2.70 -21.45
C GLY A 298 -2.55 -3.88 -21.51
N GLY A 299 -3.60 -3.83 -22.33
CA GLY A 299 -4.55 -4.96 -22.46
C GLY A 299 -5.46 -5.20 -21.23
N PRO A 300 -6.24 -6.31 -21.22
CA PRO A 300 -7.28 -6.54 -20.21
C PRO A 300 -6.76 -6.66 -18.77
N PHE A 301 -5.58 -7.27 -18.60
CA PHE A 301 -4.97 -7.44 -17.29
C PHE A 301 -4.56 -6.10 -16.67
N GLU A 302 -3.93 -5.19 -17.43
CA GLU A 302 -3.51 -3.88 -16.89
C GLU A 302 -4.72 -3.02 -16.49
N SER A 303 -5.83 -3.13 -17.23
CA SER A 303 -7.08 -2.45 -16.87
C SER A 303 -7.68 -3.01 -15.58
N TRP A 304 -7.63 -4.33 -15.41
CA TRP A 304 -8.08 -4.98 -14.18
C TRP A 304 -7.18 -4.64 -13.00
N PHE A 305 -5.86 -4.71 -13.20
CA PHE A 305 -4.86 -4.43 -12.18
C PHE A 305 -5.00 -2.99 -11.69
N LEU A 306 -5.15 -2.03 -12.61
CA LEU A 306 -5.50 -0.65 -12.28
C LEU A 306 -6.79 -0.57 -11.46
N PHE A 307 -7.85 -1.27 -11.85
CA PHE A 307 -9.12 -1.25 -11.13
C PHE A 307 -8.99 -1.81 -9.70
N VAL A 308 -8.15 -2.83 -9.51
CA VAL A 308 -7.83 -3.42 -8.20
C VAL A 308 -7.17 -2.40 -7.26
N HIS A 309 -6.25 -1.55 -7.75
CA HIS A 309 -5.67 -0.46 -6.95
C HIS A 309 -6.74 0.42 -6.31
N PHE A 310 -7.84 0.64 -7.02
CA PHE A 310 -8.99 1.43 -6.58
C PHE A 310 -10.19 0.55 -6.19
N GLY A 311 -9.91 -0.60 -5.57
CA GLY A 311 -10.93 -1.62 -5.24
C GLY A 311 -12.10 -1.15 -4.37
N GLY A 312 -12.01 0.03 -3.75
CA GLY A 312 -13.16 0.67 -3.11
C GLY A 312 -14.36 0.80 -4.06
N TRP A 313 -14.13 1.03 -5.35
CA TRP A 313 -15.17 1.05 -6.38
C TRP A 313 -15.80 -0.33 -6.60
N ALA A 314 -14.98 -1.39 -6.66
CA ALA A 314 -15.47 -2.77 -6.81
C ALA A 314 -16.44 -3.16 -5.68
N ASP A 315 -16.07 -2.84 -4.45
CA ASP A 315 -16.92 -3.10 -3.29
C ASP A 315 -18.24 -2.31 -3.32
N MET A 316 -18.25 -1.10 -3.92
CA MET A 316 -19.47 -0.29 -4.02
C MET A 316 -20.47 -0.87 -5.02
N VAL A 317 -20.00 -1.61 -6.03
CA VAL A 317 -20.88 -2.20 -7.04
C VAL A 317 -21.89 -3.14 -6.40
N ALA A 318 -21.45 -4.04 -5.53
CA ALA A 318 -22.33 -5.00 -4.87
C ALA A 318 -23.36 -4.30 -3.97
N GLU A 319 -22.97 -3.25 -3.24
CA GLU A 319 -23.91 -2.48 -2.41
C GLU A 319 -24.93 -1.72 -3.27
N GLN A 320 -24.49 -1.03 -4.32
CA GLN A 320 -25.36 -0.26 -5.19
C GLN A 320 -26.38 -1.12 -5.94
N LEU A 321 -26.03 -2.37 -6.25
CA LEU A 321 -26.98 -3.36 -6.80
C LEU A 321 -28.09 -3.72 -5.81
N MET A 322 -27.81 -3.71 -4.49
CA MET A 322 -28.79 -4.04 -3.46
C MET A 322 -29.67 -2.83 -3.05
N THR A 323 -29.15 -1.60 -3.18
CA THR A 323 -29.86 -0.38 -2.80
C THR A 323 -30.65 0.26 -3.94
N SER A 324 -30.49 -0.22 -5.19
CA SER A 324 -31.26 0.27 -6.34
C SER A 324 -32.70 -0.28 -6.29
N GLU A 325 -33.55 0.32 -5.44
CA GLU A 325 -34.96 -0.06 -5.31
C GLU A 325 -35.79 0.27 -6.58
N ALA A 326 -35.29 1.17 -7.43
CA ALA A 326 -36.05 1.80 -8.51
C ALA A 326 -36.04 1.02 -9.84
N GLU A 327 -35.10 0.09 -10.06
CA GLU A 327 -34.95 -0.61 -11.33
C GLU A 327 -35.49 -2.06 -11.23
N ALA A 328 -36.36 -2.44 -12.17
CA ALA A 328 -36.93 -3.79 -12.23
C ALA A 328 -35.89 -4.87 -12.63
N GLU A 329 -34.77 -4.44 -13.20
CA GLU A 329 -33.70 -5.28 -13.71
C GLU A 329 -32.35 -4.69 -13.30
N ALA A 330 -31.40 -5.54 -12.92
CA ALA A 330 -30.07 -5.10 -12.50
C ALA A 330 -29.33 -4.45 -13.67
N PRO A 331 -28.77 -3.24 -13.51
CA PRO A 331 -28.11 -2.55 -14.60
C PRO A 331 -26.88 -3.32 -15.07
N GLU A 332 -26.88 -3.64 -16.37
CA GLU A 332 -25.87 -4.49 -17.01
C GLU A 332 -24.43 -3.99 -16.81
N ALA A 333 -24.25 -2.67 -16.74
CA ALA A 333 -22.97 -2.04 -16.46
C ALA A 333 -22.39 -2.45 -15.09
N LEU A 334 -23.21 -2.44 -14.03
CA LEU A 334 -22.78 -2.85 -12.70
C LEU A 334 -22.50 -4.35 -12.63
N LEU A 335 -23.33 -5.18 -13.25
CA LEU A 335 -23.09 -6.63 -13.33
C LEU A 335 -21.78 -6.94 -14.05
N TRP A 336 -21.48 -6.23 -15.13
CA TRP A 336 -20.22 -6.39 -15.84
C TRP A 336 -19.03 -5.96 -14.99
N LEU A 337 -19.13 -4.81 -14.29
CA LEU A 337 -18.04 -4.31 -13.46
C LEU A 337 -17.76 -5.24 -12.27
N LEU A 338 -18.81 -5.81 -11.69
CA LEU A 338 -18.71 -6.82 -10.64
C LEU A 338 -18.00 -8.09 -11.15
N ALA A 339 -18.43 -8.61 -12.30
CA ALA A 339 -17.81 -9.78 -12.93
C ALA A 339 -16.35 -9.51 -13.34
N PHE A 340 -16.05 -8.29 -13.81
CA PHE A 340 -14.70 -7.86 -14.15
C PHE A 340 -13.80 -7.85 -12.91
N SER A 341 -14.28 -7.31 -11.78
CA SER A 341 -13.50 -7.21 -10.54
C SER A 341 -13.01 -8.56 -10.01
N CYS A 342 -13.74 -9.64 -10.26
CA CYS A 342 -13.48 -10.97 -9.70
C CYS A 342 -12.50 -11.82 -10.50
N SER A 343 -12.09 -11.42 -11.72
CA SER A 343 -11.23 -12.29 -12.54
C SER A 343 -10.30 -11.50 -13.49
N PRO A 344 -8.98 -11.45 -13.19
CA PRO A 344 -7.98 -10.71 -14.00
C PRO A 344 -7.88 -11.14 -15.46
N GLY A 345 -8.17 -12.42 -15.73
CA GLY A 345 -7.99 -13.04 -17.03
C GLY A 345 -9.27 -13.58 -17.65
N ALA A 346 -10.45 -13.32 -17.06
CA ALA A 346 -11.70 -13.82 -17.62
C ALA A 346 -11.95 -13.18 -18.98
N GLY A 347 -11.83 -14.00 -20.04
CA GLY A 347 -12.21 -13.61 -21.38
C GLY A 347 -13.70 -13.26 -21.45
N HIS A 348 -14.10 -12.60 -22.54
CA HIS A 348 -15.48 -12.14 -22.74
C HIS A 348 -16.54 -13.23 -22.46
N GLN A 349 -16.30 -14.47 -22.92
CA GLN A 349 -17.23 -15.58 -22.73
C GLN A 349 -17.37 -16.01 -21.25
N GLN A 350 -16.26 -16.14 -20.51
CA GLN A 350 -16.28 -16.51 -19.10
C GLN A 350 -16.93 -15.42 -18.24
N ARG A 351 -16.69 -14.14 -18.58
CA ARG A 351 -17.33 -13.01 -17.94
C ARG A 351 -18.84 -13.00 -18.19
N ALA A 352 -19.28 -13.21 -19.43
CA ALA A 352 -20.69 -13.31 -19.78
C ALA A 352 -21.39 -14.44 -19.01
N GLN A 353 -20.75 -15.61 -18.88
CA GLN A 353 -21.30 -16.72 -18.09
C GLN A 353 -21.45 -16.34 -16.60
N THR A 354 -20.43 -15.70 -16.02
CA THR A 354 -20.47 -15.22 -14.63
C THR A 354 -21.61 -14.20 -14.43
N MET A 355 -21.79 -13.28 -15.38
CA MET A 355 -22.87 -12.29 -15.34
C MET A 355 -24.25 -12.95 -15.36
N VAL A 356 -24.46 -13.99 -16.18
CA VAL A 356 -25.75 -14.71 -16.24
C VAL A 356 -26.08 -15.36 -14.90
N GLU A 357 -25.11 -16.06 -14.30
CA GLU A 357 -25.30 -16.72 -13.00
C GLU A 357 -25.58 -15.70 -11.89
N VAL A 358 -24.78 -14.65 -11.82
CA VAL A 358 -24.94 -13.58 -10.82
C VAL A 358 -26.26 -12.84 -10.98
N LYS A 359 -26.67 -12.55 -12.22
CA LYS A 359 -27.96 -11.91 -12.51
C LYS A 359 -29.14 -12.76 -12.06
N ALA A 360 -29.06 -14.09 -12.21
CA ALA A 360 -30.09 -15.01 -11.74
C ALA A 360 -30.22 -14.96 -10.21
N VAL A 361 -29.09 -15.02 -9.49
CA VAL A 361 -29.06 -14.91 -8.02
C VAL A 361 -29.61 -13.56 -7.57
N LEU A 362 -29.12 -12.45 -8.15
CA LEU A 362 -29.57 -11.11 -7.80
C LEU A 362 -31.08 -10.93 -8.05
N SER A 363 -31.59 -11.45 -9.17
CA SER A 363 -33.04 -11.42 -9.47
C SER A 363 -33.86 -12.20 -8.43
N CYS A 364 -33.31 -13.28 -7.88
CA CYS A 364 -33.93 -14.02 -6.78
C CYS A 364 -33.90 -13.20 -5.48
N LEU A 365 -32.76 -12.61 -5.13
CA LEU A 365 -32.60 -11.77 -3.93
C LEU A 365 -33.55 -10.56 -3.97
N MET A 366 -33.73 -9.92 -5.12
CA MET A 366 -34.65 -8.79 -5.28
C MET A 366 -36.12 -9.20 -5.13
N LYS A 367 -36.50 -10.44 -5.49
CA LYS A 367 -37.83 -10.99 -5.20
C LYS A 367 -38.00 -11.27 -3.71
N LEU A 368 -36.97 -11.84 -3.08
CA LEU A 368 -36.96 -12.13 -1.65
C LEU A 368 -37.01 -10.86 -0.79
N LEU A 369 -36.41 -9.76 -1.24
CA LEU A 369 -36.50 -8.44 -0.59
C LEU A 369 -37.97 -7.97 -0.46
N ARG A 370 -38.82 -8.33 -1.42
CA ARG A 370 -40.25 -7.97 -1.45
C ARG A 370 -41.15 -9.01 -0.76
N SER A 371 -40.58 -10.13 -0.27
CA SER A 371 -41.33 -11.19 0.39
C SER A 371 -41.56 -10.86 1.87
N PRO A 372 -42.78 -11.05 2.40
CA PRO A 372 -43.07 -10.84 3.82
C PRO A 372 -42.49 -11.95 4.72
N THR A 373 -42.18 -13.11 4.15
CA THR A 373 -41.62 -14.27 4.85
C THR A 373 -40.31 -14.65 4.18
N LEU A 374 -39.20 -14.33 4.83
CA LEU A 374 -37.85 -14.64 4.37
C LEU A 374 -37.23 -15.67 5.31
N SER A 375 -36.68 -16.75 4.76
CA SER A 375 -35.98 -17.79 5.54
C SER A 375 -34.56 -18.05 5.02
N ALA A 376 -33.71 -18.65 5.86
CA ALA A 376 -32.35 -19.03 5.46
C ALA A 376 -32.34 -20.06 4.30
N ARG A 377 -33.35 -20.94 4.22
CA ARG A 377 -33.50 -21.91 3.13
C ARG A 377 -33.75 -21.25 1.79
N ASP A 378 -34.50 -20.14 1.77
CA ASP A 378 -34.75 -19.39 0.54
C ASP A 378 -33.44 -18.81 -0.04
N LEU A 379 -32.53 -18.37 0.83
CA LEU A 379 -31.21 -17.88 0.41
C LEU A 379 -30.27 -18.99 -0.05
N GLN A 380 -30.28 -20.16 0.58
CA GLN A 380 -29.53 -21.33 0.08
C GLN A 380 -30.03 -21.79 -1.29
N ALA A 381 -31.36 -21.78 -1.50
CA ALA A 381 -31.96 -22.05 -2.79
C ALA A 381 -31.53 -21.01 -3.84
N ALA A 382 -31.48 -19.72 -3.46
CA ALA A 382 -31.01 -18.64 -4.33
C ALA A 382 -29.53 -18.77 -4.69
N ALA A 383 -28.68 -19.23 -3.77
CA ALA A 383 -27.26 -19.51 -4.02
C ALA A 383 -27.04 -20.68 -4.99
N GLY A 384 -28.09 -21.48 -5.23
CA GLY A 384 -28.05 -22.63 -6.13
C GLY A 384 -27.12 -23.73 -5.63
N GLU A 385 -26.98 -23.90 -4.31
CA GLU A 385 -26.17 -24.94 -3.66
C GLU A 385 -26.81 -26.34 -3.71
N GLY A 386 -28.04 -26.47 -4.25
CA GLY A 386 -28.80 -27.73 -4.33
C GLY A 386 -29.00 -28.31 -5.73
N GLY A 387 -28.31 -27.82 -6.77
CA GLY A 387 -28.51 -28.26 -8.16
C GLY A 387 -27.46 -29.27 -8.66
N GLU A 388 -27.90 -30.33 -9.33
CA GLU A 388 -27.11 -31.39 -10.02
C GLU A 388 -26.26 -30.90 -11.22
N GLY A 389 -25.85 -29.63 -11.24
CA GLY A 389 -25.07 -29.02 -12.32
C GLY A 389 -23.56 -29.19 -12.15
N ALA A 390 -22.81 -28.89 -13.22
CA ALA A 390 -21.36 -28.79 -13.16
C ALA A 390 -20.93 -27.78 -12.08
N PRO A 391 -19.86 -28.05 -11.30
CA PRO A 391 -19.41 -27.16 -10.25
C PRO A 391 -19.05 -25.79 -10.81
N ARG A 392 -19.66 -24.73 -10.25
CA ARG A 392 -19.38 -23.33 -10.63
C ARG A 392 -17.91 -22.98 -10.39
N PRO A 393 -17.32 -22.07 -11.19
CA PRO A 393 -15.99 -21.56 -10.93
C PRO A 393 -15.89 -20.97 -9.50
N PRO A 394 -14.77 -21.18 -8.78
CA PRO A 394 -14.58 -20.67 -7.42
C PRO A 394 -14.85 -19.16 -7.28
N ALA A 395 -14.38 -18.36 -8.23
CA ALA A 395 -14.59 -16.90 -8.25
C ALA A 395 -16.09 -16.51 -8.35
N CYS A 396 -16.89 -17.28 -9.09
CA CYS A 396 -18.34 -17.06 -9.17
C CYS A 396 -19.02 -17.38 -7.83
N GLN A 397 -18.60 -18.46 -7.17
CA GLN A 397 -19.14 -18.82 -5.86
C GLN A 397 -18.79 -17.77 -4.78
N GLN A 398 -17.55 -17.28 -4.75
CA GLN A 398 -17.13 -16.18 -3.88
C GLN A 398 -18.01 -14.94 -4.11
N LEU A 399 -18.29 -14.62 -5.37
CA LEU A 399 -19.12 -13.47 -5.70
C LEU A 399 -20.58 -13.65 -5.25
N ILE A 400 -21.14 -14.84 -5.42
CA ILE A 400 -22.47 -15.17 -4.91
C ILE A 400 -22.51 -15.01 -3.39
N ARG A 401 -21.50 -15.53 -2.66
CA ARG A 401 -21.41 -15.36 -1.20
C ARG A 401 -21.33 -13.88 -0.81
N ARG A 402 -20.53 -13.06 -1.50
CA ARG A 402 -20.47 -11.61 -1.28
C ARG A 402 -21.82 -10.93 -1.49
N LEU A 403 -22.59 -11.35 -2.50
CA LEU A 403 -23.94 -10.81 -2.72
C LEU A 403 -24.91 -11.21 -1.61
N LEU A 404 -24.84 -12.46 -1.13
CA LEU A 404 -25.63 -12.90 0.02
C LEU A 404 -25.27 -12.10 1.28
N LEU A 405 -23.99 -11.91 1.56
CA LEU A 405 -23.55 -11.12 2.72
C LEU A 405 -23.98 -9.66 2.60
N ASN A 406 -23.90 -9.05 1.41
CA ASN A 406 -24.45 -7.71 1.18
C ASN A 406 -25.97 -7.68 1.38
N PHE A 407 -26.71 -8.68 0.91
CA PHE A 407 -28.14 -8.79 1.17
C PHE A 407 -28.43 -8.88 2.67
N LEU A 408 -27.70 -9.70 3.42
CA LEU A 408 -27.86 -9.80 4.87
C LEU A 408 -27.62 -8.48 5.60
N LEU A 409 -26.65 -7.68 5.13
CA LEU A 409 -26.30 -6.40 5.75
C LEU A 409 -27.21 -5.24 5.33
N TRP A 410 -27.78 -5.26 4.13
CA TRP A 410 -28.52 -4.12 3.58
C TRP A 410 -30.05 -4.32 3.53
N ALA A 411 -30.52 -5.56 3.40
CA ALA A 411 -31.95 -5.85 3.40
C ALA A 411 -32.51 -5.89 4.84
N PRO A 412 -33.60 -5.18 5.16
CA PRO A 412 -34.21 -5.23 6.49
C PRO A 412 -34.62 -6.65 6.92
N GLY A 413 -35.13 -7.46 5.98
CA GLY A 413 -35.44 -8.87 6.24
C GLY A 413 -34.20 -9.74 6.44
N GLY A 414 -33.09 -9.39 5.78
CA GLY A 414 -31.82 -10.10 5.89
C GLY A 414 -31.23 -10.02 7.30
N HIS A 415 -31.39 -8.89 8.00
CA HIS A 415 -30.91 -8.72 9.38
C HIS A 415 -31.45 -9.78 10.34
N ALA A 416 -32.71 -10.20 10.17
CA ALA A 416 -33.36 -11.15 11.06
C ALA A 416 -32.83 -12.59 10.93
N ILE A 417 -32.28 -12.95 9.76
CA ILE A 417 -31.81 -14.30 9.45
C ILE A 417 -30.29 -14.38 9.28
N ALA A 418 -29.58 -13.27 9.45
CA ALA A 418 -28.15 -13.16 9.13
C ALA A 418 -27.29 -14.17 9.90
N GLN A 419 -27.56 -14.36 11.20
CA GLN A 419 -26.82 -15.29 12.03
C GLN A 419 -27.00 -16.74 11.55
N GLU A 420 -28.24 -17.17 11.32
CA GLU A 420 -28.57 -18.51 10.82
C GLU A 420 -27.89 -18.78 9.47
N VAL A 421 -27.96 -17.82 8.53
CA VAL A 421 -27.38 -17.96 7.20
C VAL A 421 -25.85 -18.02 7.26
N ILE A 422 -25.22 -17.20 8.09
CA ILE A 422 -23.76 -17.23 8.26
C ILE A 422 -23.30 -18.54 8.88
N THR A 423 -23.99 -19.06 9.90
CA THR A 423 -23.68 -20.39 10.46
C THR A 423 -23.80 -21.49 9.40
N LEU A 424 -24.79 -21.41 8.51
CA LEU A 424 -24.95 -22.36 7.42
C LEU A 424 -23.89 -22.21 6.33
N MET A 425 -23.35 -21.02 6.11
CA MET A 425 -22.30 -20.76 5.11
C MET A 425 -20.89 -21.07 5.63
N ALA A 426 -20.60 -20.79 6.91
CA ALA A 426 -19.28 -20.92 7.53
C ALA A 426 -18.91 -22.37 7.90
N GLN A 427 -19.14 -23.33 6.99
CA GLN A 427 -18.91 -24.76 7.24
C GLN A 427 -17.43 -25.17 7.16
N THR A 428 -16.57 -24.31 6.61
CA THR A 428 -15.13 -24.56 6.47
C THR A 428 -14.34 -23.35 6.94
N ASP A 429 -13.14 -23.57 7.48
CA ASP A 429 -12.25 -22.49 7.90
C ASP A 429 -11.97 -21.49 6.77
N ALA A 430 -11.83 -21.98 5.53
CA ALA A 430 -11.64 -21.14 4.35
C ALA A 430 -12.81 -20.16 4.14
N ILE A 431 -14.05 -20.65 4.18
CA ILE A 431 -15.24 -19.81 4.01
C ILE A 431 -15.47 -18.91 5.23
N MET A 432 -15.23 -19.42 6.44
CA MET A 432 -15.33 -18.62 7.67
C MET A 432 -14.38 -17.40 7.61
N HIS A 433 -13.13 -17.62 7.23
CA HIS A 433 -12.16 -16.53 7.05
C HIS A 433 -12.53 -15.59 5.89
N GLU A 434 -13.11 -16.09 4.80
CA GLU A 434 -13.66 -15.24 3.72
C GLU A 434 -14.76 -14.31 4.24
N ILE A 435 -15.68 -14.82 5.08
CA ILE A 435 -16.76 -14.04 5.69
C ILE A 435 -16.20 -13.01 6.68
N ILE A 436 -15.26 -13.40 7.55
CA ILE A 436 -14.58 -12.48 8.47
C ILE A 436 -13.91 -11.35 7.69
N GLY A 437 -13.13 -11.68 6.65
CA GLY A 437 -12.47 -10.71 5.79
C GLY A 437 -13.45 -9.75 5.11
N PHE A 438 -14.58 -10.27 4.61
CA PHE A 438 -15.65 -9.45 4.05
C PHE A 438 -16.22 -8.46 5.08
N LEU A 439 -16.59 -8.93 6.27
CA LEU A 439 -17.17 -8.06 7.32
C LEU A 439 -16.20 -6.97 7.78
N ASP A 440 -14.93 -7.33 7.93
CA ASP A 440 -13.87 -6.38 8.25
C ASP A 440 -13.68 -5.33 7.16
N GLN A 441 -13.65 -5.77 5.89
CA GLN A 441 -13.55 -4.89 4.73
C GLN A 441 -14.73 -3.92 4.66
N THR A 442 -15.96 -4.42 4.83
CA THR A 442 -17.16 -3.59 4.84
C THR A 442 -17.14 -2.55 5.96
N LEU A 443 -16.84 -2.96 7.21
CA LEU A 443 -16.78 -2.06 8.36
C LEU A 443 -15.70 -0.98 8.20
N TYR A 444 -14.50 -1.41 7.81
CA TYR A 444 -13.38 -0.52 7.54
C TYR A 444 -13.76 0.51 6.48
N ARG A 445 -14.37 0.06 5.39
CA ARG A 445 -14.75 0.93 4.28
C ARG A 445 -15.86 1.89 4.65
N TRP A 446 -16.85 1.49 5.46
CA TRP A 446 -17.88 2.41 5.97
C TRP A 446 -17.33 3.49 6.89
N ASP A 447 -16.34 3.16 7.73
CA ASP A 447 -15.65 4.15 8.57
C ASP A 447 -14.92 5.18 7.71
N HIS A 448 -14.36 4.75 6.58
CA HIS A 448 -13.75 5.66 5.63
C HIS A 448 -14.82 6.40 4.84
N LEU A 449 -15.71 5.75 4.10
CA LEU A 449 -16.71 6.36 3.23
C LEU A 449 -17.80 7.21 3.94
N CYS A 450 -17.75 7.33 5.27
CA CYS A 450 -18.76 8.02 6.07
C CYS A 450 -20.18 7.50 5.80
N VAL A 451 -20.32 6.21 5.52
CA VAL A 451 -21.63 5.60 5.22
C VAL A 451 -22.44 5.52 6.52
N GLU A 452 -23.64 6.10 6.49
CA GLU A 452 -24.59 6.09 7.60
C GLU A 452 -25.51 4.87 7.54
N ALA A 453 -24.99 3.71 7.96
CA ALA A 453 -25.76 2.47 8.11
C ALA A 453 -25.67 1.93 9.55
N PRO A 454 -26.27 2.60 10.55
CA PRO A 454 -26.03 2.28 11.97
C PRO A 454 -26.50 0.87 12.36
N ARG A 455 -27.61 0.38 11.79
CA ARG A 455 -28.13 -0.97 12.04
C ARG A 455 -27.23 -2.05 11.44
N SER A 456 -26.87 -1.90 10.16
CA SER A 456 -25.96 -2.81 9.45
C SER A 456 -24.58 -2.85 10.08
N ARG A 457 -24.06 -1.70 10.52
CA ARG A 457 -22.78 -1.58 11.23
C ARG A 457 -22.80 -2.28 12.59
N LYS A 458 -23.91 -2.21 13.32
CA LYS A 458 -24.06 -2.94 14.58
C LYS A 458 -24.06 -4.45 14.31
N LEU A 459 -24.87 -4.92 13.36
CA LEU A 459 -24.97 -6.33 12.99
C LEU A 459 -23.63 -6.90 12.52
N ALA A 460 -22.93 -6.21 11.62
CA ALA A 460 -21.63 -6.66 11.11
C ALA A 460 -20.58 -6.82 12.24
N ARG A 461 -20.59 -5.94 13.25
CA ARG A 461 -19.69 -6.05 14.42
C ARG A 461 -20.06 -7.23 15.32
N GLU A 462 -21.35 -7.49 15.52
CA GLU A 462 -21.83 -8.61 16.31
C GLU A 462 -21.45 -9.95 15.67
N LEU A 463 -21.72 -10.10 14.37
CA LEU A 463 -21.36 -11.28 13.58
C LEU A 463 -19.84 -11.51 13.57
N LEU A 464 -19.06 -10.44 13.40
CA LEU A 464 -17.60 -10.53 13.40
C LEU A 464 -17.05 -10.97 14.77
N ALA A 465 -17.63 -10.48 15.87
CA ALA A 465 -17.24 -10.87 17.22
C ALA A 465 -17.57 -12.34 17.50
N GLU A 466 -18.71 -12.83 17.02
CA GLU A 466 -19.12 -14.23 17.14
C GLU A 466 -18.18 -15.16 16.34
N LEU A 467 -17.93 -14.85 15.08
CA LEU A 467 -17.06 -15.66 14.21
C LEU A 467 -15.62 -15.72 14.72
N ARG A 468 -15.09 -14.60 15.24
CA ARG A 468 -13.74 -14.57 15.85
C ARG A 468 -13.66 -15.30 17.20
N GLY A 469 -14.78 -15.51 17.88
CA GLY A 469 -14.82 -16.35 19.07
C GLY A 469 -14.85 -17.85 18.75
N GLN A 470 -15.11 -18.21 17.48
CA GLN A 470 -15.22 -19.58 16.99
C GLN A 470 -14.00 -20.03 16.17
N ALA A 471 -13.28 -19.08 15.56
CA ALA A 471 -11.97 -19.26 14.91
C ALA A 471 -10.85 -19.30 15.94
#